data_AF-A0AAV5LGY4-F1
#
_entry.id   AF-A0AAV5LGY4-F1
#
_cell.length_a   1.000
_cell.length_b   1.000
_cell.length_c   1.000
_cell.angle_alpha   90.00
_cell.angle_beta   90.00
_cell.angle_gamma   90.00
#
_symmetry.space_group_name_H-M   'P 1'
#
loop_
_entity.id
_entity.type
_entity.pdbx_description
1 polymer ?
#
loop_
_entity_poly.entity_id
_entity_poly.type
_entity_poly.pdbx_seq_one_letter_code
_entity_poly.pdbx_strand_id
1 'polypeptide(L)'
;MKDTECTAPRSFFTEIVAAISDVKFSSDGQHILSRDYMNLKLWDIRKGSSPIAIFNIHEHLRPKLCDLYDKDSIFDKFECCFSGDGIHFATGSYSNLLHVFSHGNGSEKGITIEASKIPDSFYELSSYGDSKGIMVWSKFMILINK
;
A
#
# COMPACT_ATOMS: atom_id res chain seq x y z
N MET A 1 12.09 9.65 -33.98
CA MET A 1 12.60 9.14 -32.69
C MET A 1 11.97 7.77 -32.50
N LYS A 2 12.75 6.72 -32.24
CA LYS A 2 12.20 5.37 -32.05
C LYS A 2 11.61 5.32 -30.64
N ASP A 3 10.31 5.09 -30.55
CA ASP A 3 9.67 4.69 -29.30
C ASP A 3 10.24 3.32 -28.93
N THR A 4 11.09 3.31 -27.89
CA THR A 4 11.63 2.08 -27.34
C THR A 4 10.51 1.42 -26.54
N GLU A 5 9.68 0.59 -27.20
CA GLU A 5 8.75 -0.28 -26.49
C GLU A 5 9.54 -1.17 -25.53
N CYS A 6 9.32 -0.96 -24.23
CA CYS A 6 9.96 -1.71 -23.17
C CYS A 6 9.63 -3.19 -23.35
N THR A 7 10.61 -3.95 -23.84
CA THR A 7 10.47 -5.35 -24.29
C THR A 7 10.64 -6.32 -23.13
N ALA A 8 10.37 -5.88 -21.89
CA ALA A 8 10.48 -6.73 -20.74
C ALA A 8 9.38 -7.81 -20.80
N PRO A 9 9.73 -9.10 -20.65
CA PRO A 9 8.74 -10.16 -20.66
C PRO A 9 7.74 -9.96 -19.52
N ARG A 10 6.47 -10.31 -19.72
CA ARG A 10 5.41 -10.17 -18.69
C ARG A 10 5.81 -10.76 -17.33
N SER A 11 6.66 -11.79 -17.31
CA SER A 11 7.20 -12.41 -16.11
C SER A 11 8.19 -11.53 -15.33
N PHE A 12 8.97 -10.68 -16.00
CA PHE A 12 9.98 -9.83 -15.34
C PHE A 12 9.34 -8.82 -14.39
N PHE A 13 8.35 -8.06 -14.87
CA PHE A 13 7.64 -7.11 -14.00
C PHE A 13 6.84 -7.81 -12.92
N THR A 14 6.39 -9.05 -13.16
CA THR A 14 5.63 -9.81 -12.16
C THR A 14 6.45 -10.02 -10.89
N GLU A 15 7.75 -10.31 -11.00
CA GLU A 15 8.62 -10.50 -9.84
C GLU A 15 8.84 -9.19 -9.08
N ILE A 16 9.10 -8.09 -9.81
CA ILE A 16 9.34 -6.77 -9.21
C ILE A 16 8.10 -6.31 -8.43
N VAL A 17 6.92 -6.35 -9.05
CA VAL A 17 5.69 -5.86 -8.41
C VAL A 17 5.14 -6.81 -7.35
N ALA A 18 5.54 -8.09 -7.37
CA ALA A 18 5.20 -9.07 -6.33
C ALA A 18 6.11 -8.99 -5.09
N ALA A 19 7.19 -8.20 -5.14
CA ALA A 19 8.05 -7.98 -3.98
C ALA A 19 7.24 -7.34 -2.84
N ILE A 20 7.37 -7.92 -1.64
CA ILE A 20 6.68 -7.44 -0.44
C ILE A 20 7.44 -6.24 0.13
N SER A 21 6.74 -5.12 0.31
CA SER A 21 7.30 -3.89 0.87
C SER A 21 7.09 -3.79 2.38
N ASP A 22 6.00 -4.34 2.92
CA ASP A 22 5.69 -4.30 4.35
C ASP A 22 4.78 -5.45 4.79
N VAL A 23 4.90 -5.86 6.07
CA VAL A 23 4.09 -6.90 6.71
C VAL A 23 3.77 -6.49 8.15
N LYS A 24 2.50 -6.54 8.53
CA LYS A 24 2.03 -6.27 9.90
C LYS A 24 1.18 -7.41 10.43
N PHE A 25 1.30 -7.68 11.73
CA PHE A 25 0.40 -8.56 12.45
C PHE A 25 -0.77 -7.75 13.03
N SER A 26 -1.96 -8.36 13.08
CA SER A 26 -3.04 -7.82 13.88
C SER A 26 -2.70 -7.91 15.37
N SER A 27 -3.33 -7.05 16.18
CA SER A 27 -3.11 -7.02 17.64
C SER A 27 -3.48 -8.32 18.34
N ASP A 28 -4.42 -9.08 17.80
CA ASP A 28 -4.83 -10.40 18.30
C ASP A 28 -3.94 -11.55 17.79
N GLY A 29 -2.99 -11.28 16.89
CA GLY A 29 -2.10 -12.26 16.30
C GLY A 29 -2.78 -13.33 15.45
N GLN A 30 -4.03 -13.13 15.02
CA GLN A 30 -4.74 -14.08 14.15
C GLN A 30 -4.58 -13.76 12.66
N HIS A 31 -4.28 -12.51 12.33
CA HIS A 31 -4.18 -12.03 10.96
C HIS A 31 -2.82 -11.42 10.65
N ILE A 32 -2.44 -11.54 9.37
CA ILE A 32 -1.29 -10.85 8.80
C ILE A 32 -1.79 -9.98 7.65
N LEU A 33 -1.28 -8.77 7.58
CA LEU A 33 -1.45 -7.88 6.45
C LEU A 33 -0.11 -7.75 5.75
N SER A 34 -0.09 -7.99 4.44
CA SER A 34 1.12 -7.82 3.62
C SER A 34 0.83 -6.88 2.46
N ARG A 35 1.77 -5.98 2.17
CA ARG A 35 1.70 -5.05 1.03
C ARG A 35 2.74 -5.45 0.00
N ASP A 36 2.29 -5.65 -1.24
CA ASP A 36 3.14 -5.62 -2.44
C ASP A 36 2.84 -4.34 -3.24
N TYR A 37 3.56 -4.12 -4.35
CA TYR A 37 3.39 -2.89 -5.12
C TYR A 37 1.95 -2.72 -5.63
N MET A 38 1.30 -3.82 -6.02
CA MET A 38 -0.02 -3.81 -6.66
C MET A 38 -1.18 -4.00 -5.68
N ASN A 39 -0.95 -4.72 -4.58
CA ASN A 39 -1.99 -5.29 -3.76
C ASN A 39 -1.70 -5.17 -2.27
N LEU A 40 -2.78 -5.06 -1.51
CA LEU A 40 -2.82 -5.34 -0.09
C LEU A 40 -3.46 -6.72 0.11
N LYS A 41 -2.86 -7.59 0.92
CA LYS A 41 -3.37 -8.94 1.17
C LYS A 41 -3.57 -9.16 2.66
N LEU A 42 -4.74 -9.67 3.02
CA LEU A 42 -5.07 -10.09 4.37
C LEU A 42 -4.99 -11.62 4.44
N TRP A 43 -4.32 -12.12 5.47
CA TRP A 43 -4.09 -13.53 5.70
C TRP A 43 -4.66 -13.92 7.06
N ASP A 44 -5.27 -15.09 7.15
CA ASP A 44 -5.58 -15.75 8.42
C ASP A 44 -4.48 -16.79 8.67
N ILE A 45 -3.78 -16.67 9.78
CA ILE A 45 -2.65 -17.55 10.14
C ILE A 45 -3.10 -19.02 10.21
N ARG A 46 -4.36 -19.28 10.53
CA ARG A 46 -4.91 -20.64 10.61
C ARG A 46 -5.18 -21.25 9.23
N LYS A 47 -5.31 -20.44 8.18
CA LYS A 47 -5.62 -20.86 6.80
C LYS A 47 -4.43 -20.70 5.84
N GLY A 48 -3.19 -20.67 6.34
CA GLY A 48 -1.97 -20.15 5.71
C GLY A 48 -1.56 -20.59 4.28
N SER A 49 -2.38 -21.33 3.53
CA SER A 49 -2.16 -21.65 2.12
C SER A 49 -2.45 -20.49 1.16
N SER A 50 -3.29 -19.52 1.54
CA SER A 50 -3.68 -18.40 0.67
C SER A 50 -4.20 -17.21 1.47
N PRO A 51 -4.10 -15.97 0.94
CA PRO A 51 -4.74 -14.83 1.59
C PRO A 51 -6.26 -15.03 1.61
N ILE A 52 -6.90 -14.57 2.69
CA ILE A 52 -8.36 -14.59 2.82
C ILE A 52 -9.02 -13.41 2.09
N ALA A 53 -8.26 -12.36 1.77
CA ALA A 53 -8.69 -11.26 0.92
C ALA A 53 -7.51 -10.61 0.20
N ILE A 54 -7.74 -10.14 -1.02
CA ILE A 54 -6.77 -9.38 -1.83
C ILE A 54 -7.45 -8.10 -2.31
N PHE A 55 -6.82 -6.96 -2.05
CA PHE A 55 -7.31 -5.65 -2.45
C PHE A 55 -6.35 -5.05 -3.47
N ASN A 56 -6.82 -4.82 -4.70
CA ASN A 56 -5.99 -4.26 -5.76
C ASN A 56 -5.87 -2.74 -5.59
N ILE A 57 -4.70 -2.28 -5.14
CA ILE A 57 -4.45 -0.86 -4.85
C ILE A 57 -4.05 -0.11 -6.12
N HIS A 58 -3.15 -0.70 -6.91
CA HIS A 58 -2.56 -0.05 -8.08
C HIS A 58 -2.94 -0.71 -9.41
N GLU A 59 -4.09 -1.37 -9.52
CA GLU A 59 -4.51 -2.06 -10.75
C GLU A 59 -4.46 -1.15 -11.99
N HIS A 60 -4.84 0.12 -11.82
CA HIS A 60 -4.81 1.15 -12.85
C HIS A 60 -3.39 1.50 -13.35
N LEU A 61 -2.34 1.10 -12.64
CA LEU A 61 -0.94 1.30 -13.02
C LEU A 61 -0.37 0.15 -13.87
N ARG A 62 -1.07 -0.99 -14.00
CA ARG A 62 -0.56 -2.13 -14.80
C ARG A 62 -0.14 -1.75 -16.23
N PRO A 63 -0.91 -0.93 -16.97
CA PRO A 63 -0.51 -0.55 -18.33
C PRO A 63 0.72 0.37 -18.38
N LYS A 64 1.15 0.94 -17.24
CA LYS A 64 2.21 1.95 -17.13
C LYS A 64 3.47 1.43 -16.44
N LEU A 65 3.59 0.11 -16.22
CA LEU A 65 4.73 -0.46 -15.49
C LEU A 65 6.09 -0.15 -16.15
N CYS A 66 6.13 -0.08 -17.47
CA CYS A 66 7.32 0.32 -18.22
C CYS A 66 7.75 1.76 -17.89
N ASP A 67 6.82 2.72 -17.97
CA ASP A 67 7.09 4.12 -17.63
C ASP A 67 7.49 4.30 -16.16
N LEU A 68 6.92 3.49 -15.27
CA LEU A 68 7.23 3.49 -13.84
C LEU A 68 8.61 2.88 -13.57
N TYR A 69 9.03 1.90 -14.36
CA TYR A 69 10.37 1.33 -14.30
C TYR A 69 11.42 2.33 -14.77
N ASP A 70 11.20 3.02 -15.90
CA ASP A 70 12.12 4.03 -16.41
C ASP A 70 12.30 5.23 -15.46
N LYS A 71 11.34 5.45 -14.56
CA LYS A 71 11.36 6.52 -13.54
C LYS A 71 11.78 6.03 -12.15
N ASP A 72 12.20 4.77 -12.02
CA ASP A 72 12.48 4.08 -10.76
C ASP A 72 11.31 4.02 -9.75
N SER A 73 10.13 4.53 -10.12
CA SER A 73 8.94 4.54 -9.25
C SER A 73 8.37 3.15 -9.00
N ILE A 74 8.61 2.19 -9.89
CA ILE A 74 8.22 0.79 -9.65
C ILE A 74 8.89 0.17 -8.42
N PHE A 75 9.96 0.79 -7.90
CA PHE A 75 10.69 0.37 -6.70
C PHE A 75 10.25 1.11 -5.43
N ASP A 76 9.28 2.04 -5.53
CA ASP A 76 8.74 2.75 -4.38
C ASP A 76 8.09 1.74 -3.41
N LYS A 77 8.32 1.93 -2.10
CA LYS A 77 7.82 1.04 -1.05
C LYS A 77 6.59 1.64 -0.37
N PHE A 78 5.51 0.90 -0.39
CA PHE A 78 4.27 1.27 0.31
C PHE A 78 4.12 0.45 1.58
N GLU A 79 3.73 1.09 2.65
CA GLU A 79 3.51 0.46 3.95
C GLU A 79 2.02 0.22 4.20
N CYS A 80 1.72 -0.63 5.18
CA CYS A 80 0.35 -0.93 5.61
C CYS A 80 0.25 -0.97 7.14
N CYS A 81 -0.97 -0.89 7.66
CA CYS A 81 -1.19 -1.03 9.10
C CYS A 81 -2.57 -1.60 9.43
N PHE A 82 -2.68 -2.08 10.66
CA PHE A 82 -3.94 -2.36 11.33
C PHE A 82 -4.29 -1.20 12.27
N SER A 83 -5.59 -1.01 12.49
CA SER A 83 -6.11 -0.29 13.65
C SER A 83 -5.82 -1.04 14.95
N GLY A 84 -5.89 -0.33 16.08
CA GLY A 84 -5.74 -0.95 17.40
C GLY A 84 -6.78 -2.02 17.70
N ASP A 85 -8.00 -1.87 17.17
CA ASP A 85 -9.09 -2.85 17.32
C ASP A 85 -8.91 -4.12 16.44
N GLY A 86 -7.96 -4.12 15.51
CA GLY A 86 -7.72 -5.23 14.58
C GLY A 86 -8.78 -5.43 13.50
N ILE A 87 -9.81 -4.57 13.44
CA ILE A 87 -10.93 -4.66 12.49
C ILE A 87 -10.62 -3.87 11.23
N HIS A 88 -10.02 -2.69 11.37
CA HIS A 88 -9.67 -1.81 10.27
C HIS A 88 -8.22 -1.95 9.87
N PHE A 89 -7.95 -1.65 8.60
CA PHE A 89 -6.59 -1.65 8.10
C PHE A 89 -6.50 -0.74 6.89
N ALA A 90 -5.29 -0.24 6.63
CA ALA A 90 -5.10 0.77 5.62
C ALA A 90 -3.71 0.74 5.00
N THR A 91 -3.59 1.39 3.84
CA THR A 91 -2.34 1.48 3.09
C THR A 91 -2.32 2.71 2.19
N GLY A 92 -1.12 3.25 1.97
CA GLY A 92 -0.91 4.41 1.10
C GLY A 92 -0.86 4.07 -0.40
N SER A 93 -0.99 5.09 -1.22
CA SER A 93 -0.90 5.05 -2.68
C SER A 93 -0.32 6.38 -3.18
N TYR A 94 -0.06 6.48 -4.48
CA TYR A 94 0.32 7.75 -5.10
C TYR A 94 -0.78 8.82 -4.96
N SER A 95 -0.42 10.07 -5.24
CA SER A 95 -1.36 11.22 -5.20
C SER A 95 -1.97 11.47 -3.83
N ASN A 96 -1.21 11.21 -2.75
CA ASN A 96 -1.66 11.34 -1.37
C ASN A 96 -2.95 10.55 -1.06
N LEU A 97 -3.18 9.45 -1.78
CA LEU A 97 -4.34 8.60 -1.58
C LEU A 97 -4.05 7.57 -0.49
N LEU A 98 -5.05 7.37 0.35
CA LEU A 98 -5.09 6.35 1.38
C LEU A 98 -6.28 5.44 1.13
N HIS A 99 -6.05 4.13 1.14
CA HIS A 99 -7.11 3.14 1.09
C HIS A 99 -7.32 2.55 2.48
N VAL A 100 -8.56 2.59 2.96
CA VAL A 100 -9.00 2.08 4.27
C VAL A 100 -10.04 0.98 4.05
N PHE A 101 -9.87 -0.12 4.76
CA PHE A 101 -10.71 -1.31 4.67
C PHE A 101 -11.18 -1.74 6.06
N SER A 102 -12.19 -2.60 6.10
CA SER A 102 -12.73 -3.17 7.33
C SER A 102 -12.97 -4.66 7.15
N HIS A 103 -12.55 -5.45 8.13
CA HIS A 103 -12.78 -6.88 8.21
C HIS A 103 -14.18 -7.16 8.80
N GLY A 104 -14.99 -7.98 8.15
CA GLY A 104 -16.26 -8.49 8.70
C GLY A 104 -17.56 -7.80 8.25
N ASN A 105 -17.51 -6.61 7.63
CA ASN A 105 -18.72 -5.87 7.24
C ASN A 105 -19.20 -6.08 5.80
N GLY A 106 -18.76 -7.13 5.10
CA GLY A 106 -19.26 -7.49 3.77
C GLY A 106 -18.97 -6.49 2.64
N SER A 107 -18.29 -5.37 2.92
CA SER A 107 -17.81 -4.43 1.91
C SER A 107 -16.36 -4.75 1.56
N GLU A 108 -16.17 -5.58 0.53
CA GLU A 108 -14.86 -5.79 -0.11
C GLU A 108 -14.33 -4.50 -0.78
N LYS A 109 -15.18 -3.48 -0.92
CA LYS A 109 -14.81 -2.16 -1.43
C LYS A 109 -14.35 -1.29 -0.27
N GLY A 110 -13.03 -1.10 -0.17
CA GLY A 110 -12.44 -0.12 0.74
C GLY A 110 -12.83 1.32 0.37
N ILE A 111 -12.66 2.21 1.34
CA ILE A 111 -12.84 3.65 1.18
C ILE A 111 -11.49 4.25 0.75
N THR A 112 -11.51 5.13 -0.24
CA THR A 112 -10.31 5.89 -0.65
C THR A 112 -10.44 7.33 -0.16
N ILE A 113 -9.42 7.81 0.54
CA ILE A 113 -9.38 9.14 1.16
C ILE A 113 -8.16 9.88 0.61
N GLU A 114 -8.33 11.13 0.21
CA GLU A 114 -7.21 12.01 -0.13
C GLU A 114 -6.71 12.72 1.14
N ALA A 115 -5.43 12.57 1.43
CA ALA A 115 -4.81 13.18 2.59
C ALA A 115 -4.33 14.61 2.29
N SER A 116 -5.26 15.50 1.94
CA SER A 116 -4.97 16.88 1.50
C SER A 116 -4.89 17.92 2.64
N LYS A 117 -4.77 17.51 3.91
CA LYS A 117 -4.65 18.44 5.05
C LYS A 117 -3.51 18.05 5.99
N ILE A 118 -2.31 18.55 5.69
CA ILE A 118 -1.20 18.59 6.65
C ILE A 118 -1.19 20.00 7.28
N PRO A 119 -1.36 20.17 8.60
CA PRO A 119 -1.15 21.45 9.25
C PRO A 119 0.32 21.86 9.19
N ASP A 120 0.61 23.15 9.00
CA ASP A 120 1.96 23.70 8.80
C ASP A 120 2.95 23.45 9.95
N SER A 121 2.51 22.97 11.12
CA SER A 121 3.37 22.73 12.29
C SER A 121 4.14 21.42 12.27
N PHE A 122 4.22 20.70 11.13
CA PHE A 122 4.78 19.35 11.07
C PHE A 122 5.90 19.16 10.04
N TYR A 123 6.45 20.25 9.49
CA TYR A 123 7.60 20.20 8.58
C TYR A 123 8.89 19.66 9.24
N GLU A 124 9.00 19.67 10.57
CA GLU A 124 10.23 19.27 11.28
C GLU A 124 10.43 17.75 11.41
N LEU A 125 9.41 16.94 11.09
CA LEU A 125 9.50 15.47 11.07
C LEU A 125 9.63 14.90 9.65
N SER A 126 9.78 15.77 8.64
CA SER A 126 9.92 15.38 7.23
C SER A 126 11.33 14.94 6.82
N SER A 127 12.33 15.02 7.71
CA SER A 127 13.71 14.64 7.39
C SER A 127 13.96 13.14 7.24
N TYR A 128 12.93 12.29 7.37
CA TYR A 128 13.00 10.85 7.09
C TYR A 128 11.97 10.37 6.04
N GLY A 129 11.31 11.29 5.33
CA GLY A 129 10.43 10.99 4.21
C GLY A 129 11.12 11.34 2.89
N ASP A 130 11.24 10.35 1.99
CA ASP A 130 11.79 10.59 0.66
C ASP A 130 10.98 11.66 -0.09
N SER A 131 11.67 12.41 -0.94
CA SER A 131 11.26 13.57 -1.73
C SER A 131 9.97 13.43 -2.57
N LYS A 132 9.34 12.26 -2.58
CA LYS A 132 8.17 11.89 -3.37
C LYS A 132 6.82 12.00 -2.64
N GLY A 133 6.78 12.53 -1.42
CA GLY A 133 5.51 12.74 -0.68
C GLY A 133 4.97 11.48 0.01
N ILE A 134 5.85 10.54 0.36
CA ILE A 134 5.49 9.34 1.12
C ILE A 134 5.15 9.78 2.56
N MET A 135 3.91 9.55 2.97
CA MET A 135 3.37 10.02 4.26
C MET A 135 4.05 9.34 5.46
N VAL A 136 4.45 10.14 6.45
CA VAL A 136 5.05 9.66 7.71
C VAL A 136 3.97 9.12 8.67
N TRP A 137 4.12 7.85 9.04
CA TRP A 137 3.14 7.02 9.75
C TRP A 137 2.79 7.46 11.17
N SER A 138 3.62 8.24 11.84
CA SER A 138 3.39 8.68 13.23
C SER A 138 2.10 9.49 13.40
N LYS A 139 1.63 10.20 12.37
CA LYS A 139 0.33 10.90 12.37
C LYS A 139 -0.85 9.99 12.02
N PHE A 140 -0.61 8.93 11.27
CA PHE A 140 -1.67 8.06 10.76
C PHE A 140 -2.25 7.16 11.86
N MET A 141 -1.41 6.71 12.79
CA MET A 141 -1.87 6.04 14.01
C MET A 141 -2.88 6.89 14.81
N ILE A 142 -2.81 8.23 14.74
CA ILE A 142 -3.76 9.12 15.43
C ILE A 142 -5.11 9.18 14.70
N LEU A 143 -5.12 9.05 13.36
CA LEU A 143 -6.35 9.12 12.57
C LEU A 143 -7.14 7.80 12.61
N ILE A 144 -6.45 6.66 12.75
CA ILE A 144 -7.11 5.36 12.88
C ILE A 144 -7.57 5.08 14.32
N ASN A 145 -6.89 5.61 15.34
CA ASN A 145 -7.24 5.41 16.75
C ASN A 145 -8.24 6.45 17.30
N LYS A 146 -9.02 7.12 16.45
CA LYS A 146 -10.05 8.09 16.85
C LYS A 146 -11.45 7.64 16.49
#